data_AF-A0A7K5KLL3-F1
#
_entry.id   AF-A0A7K5KLL3-F1
#
_cell.length_a   1.000
_cell.length_b   1.000
_cell.length_c   1.000
_cell.angle_alpha   90.00
_cell.angle_beta   90.00
_cell.angle_gamma   90.00
#
_symmetry.space_group_name_H-M   'P 1'
#
loop_
_entity.id
_entity.type
_entity.pdbx_description
1 polymer ?
#
loop_
_entity_poly.entity_id
_entity_poly.type
_entity_poly.pdbx_seq_one_letter_code
_entity_poly.pdbx_strand_id
1 'polypeptide(L)' 'ERPTLCQEGSQSSELVLQEQLHTREKPYKCLECRKSFSHSSELVCHQTIHAGDKPYKCLQCGKSVRHSSSLIRHQMIH' A
#
# COMPACT_ATOMS: atom_id res chain seq x y z
N GLU A 1 8.65 13.00 30.52
CA GLU A 1 8.74 13.56 29.15
C GLU A 1 7.43 14.24 28.71
N ARG A 2 7.11 15.41 29.29
CA ARG A 2 6.23 16.44 28.67
C ARG A 2 7.15 17.40 27.88
N PRO A 3 6.68 18.38 27.07
CA PRO A 3 5.32 18.71 26.62
C PRO A 3 5.27 18.99 25.09
N THR A 4 4.10 19.22 24.49
CA THR A 4 3.81 20.60 24.03
C THR A 4 2.30 20.80 24.01
N LEU A 5 1.83 21.44 25.09
CA LEU A 5 0.66 22.30 25.05
C LEU A 5 1.10 23.56 24.28
N CYS A 6 0.54 23.79 23.10
CA CYS A 6 0.51 25.14 22.51
C CYS A 6 -0.95 25.53 22.39
N GLN A 7 -1.27 26.61 23.10
CA GLN A 7 -2.58 27.17 23.32
C GLN A 7 -2.75 28.38 22.37
N GLU A 8 -3.99 28.54 21.88
CA GLU A 8 -4.62 29.70 21.20
C GLU A 8 -4.16 30.06 19.78
N GLY A 9 -5.15 30.26 18.91
CA GLY A 9 -4.99 30.92 17.63
C GLY A 9 -6.12 30.58 16.67
N SER A 10 -7.15 31.41 16.64
CA SER A 10 -8.22 31.39 15.63
C SER A 10 -7.65 31.29 14.21
N GLN A 11 -7.98 30.21 13.49
CA GLN A 11 -8.13 30.18 12.04
C GLN A 11 -8.78 28.84 11.62
N SER A 12 -10.12 28.82 11.53
CA SER A 12 -10.94 27.67 11.11
C SER A 12 -10.70 27.19 9.67
N SER A 13 -9.79 27.81 8.92
CA SER A 13 -9.48 27.49 7.52
C SER A 13 -8.24 26.59 7.36
N GLU A 14 -7.34 26.54 8.33
CA GLU A 14 -6.06 25.79 8.21
C GLU A 14 -6.19 24.32 8.61
N LEU A 15 -7.11 24.01 9.53
CA LEU A 15 -7.40 22.63 9.95
C LEU A 15 -8.03 21.79 8.83
N VAL A 16 -8.87 22.40 7.98
CA VAL A 16 -9.57 21.71 6.88
C VAL A 16 -8.59 21.23 5.81
N LEU A 17 -7.56 22.03 5.50
CA LEU A 17 -6.52 21.64 4.55
C LEU A 17 -5.58 20.58 5.15
N GLN A 18 -5.29 20.65 6.44
CA GLN A 18 -4.47 19.65 7.12
C GLN A 18 -5.19 18.28 7.19
N GLU A 19 -6.52 18.26 7.31
CA GLU A 19 -7.33 17.03 7.21
C GLU A 19 -7.44 16.49 5.78
N GLN A 20 -7.48 17.37 4.76
CA GLN A 20 -7.44 16.98 3.34
C GLN A 20 -6.06 16.48 2.87
N LEU A 21 -4.98 16.84 3.55
CA LEU A 21 -3.63 16.35 3.23
C LEU A 21 -3.22 15.15 4.10
N HIS A 22 -3.84 14.97 5.28
CA HIS A 22 -3.70 13.75 6.10
C HIS A 22 -4.59 12.60 5.66
N THR A 23 -5.53 12.84 4.76
CA THR A 23 -6.26 11.80 4.04
C THR A 23 -5.33 11.17 3.01
N ARG A 24 -4.40 10.34 3.51
CA ARG A 24 -4.00 9.11 2.80
C ARG A 24 -5.24 8.21 2.73
N GLU A 25 -6.29 8.68 2.07
CA GLU A 25 -7.43 7.87 1.68
C GLU A 25 -6.87 6.89 0.68
N LYS A 26 -6.54 5.75 1.24
CA LYS A 26 -6.19 4.55 0.54
C LYS A 26 -7.50 3.79 0.42
N PRO A 27 -8.30 4.04 -0.64
CA PRO A 27 -9.67 3.52 -0.72
C PRO A 27 -9.68 1.98 -0.77
N TYR A 28 -8.56 1.37 -1.15
CA TYR A 28 -8.43 -0.08 -1.27
C TYR A 28 -7.95 -0.69 0.04
N LYS A 29 -8.89 -1.15 0.87
CA LYS A 29 -8.59 -1.77 2.17
C LYS A 29 -8.66 -3.30 2.11
N CYS A 30 -7.65 -3.97 2.64
CA CYS A 30 -7.68 -5.40 2.88
C CYS A 30 -8.61 -5.70 4.06
N LEU A 31 -9.58 -6.59 3.88
CA LEU A 31 -10.55 -6.93 4.93
C LEU A 31 -9.95 -7.85 6.00
N GLU A 32 -8.95 -8.66 5.65
CA GLU A 32 -8.31 -9.60 6.56
C GLU A 32 -7.36 -8.92 7.56
N CYS A 33 -6.48 -8.03 7.09
CA CYS A 33 -5.47 -7.38 7.93
C CYS A 33 -5.69 -5.86 8.12
N ARG A 34 -6.80 -5.32 7.58
CA ARG A 34 -7.18 -3.90 7.64
C ARG A 34 -6.16 -2.91 7.04
N LYS A 35 -5.14 -3.41 6.33
CA LYS A 35 -4.14 -2.58 5.63
C LYS A 35 -4.75 -1.92 4.41
N SER A 36 -4.45 -0.65 4.20
CA SER A 36 -4.95 0.12 3.06
C SER A 36 -3.88 0.38 2.00
N PHE A 37 -4.32 0.45 0.74
CA PHE A 37 -3.53 0.65 -0.47
C PHE A 37 -4.08 1.81 -1.33
N SER A 38 -3.18 2.46 -2.07
CA SER A 38 -3.55 3.61 -2.91
C SER A 38 -4.14 3.15 -4.24
N HIS A 39 -3.76 1.96 -4.71
CA HIS A 39 -4.24 1.38 -5.96
C HIS A 39 -4.88 -0.01 -5.75
N SER A 40 -5.85 -0.36 -6.59
CA SER A 40 -6.49 -1.68 -6.57
C SER A 40 -5.50 -2.81 -6.86
N SER A 41 -4.56 -2.59 -7.78
CA SER A 41 -3.51 -3.55 -8.13
C SER A 41 -2.60 -3.91 -6.94
N GLU A 42 -2.33 -2.93 -6.07
CA GLU A 42 -1.57 -3.16 -4.84
C GLU A 42 -2.36 -4.01 -3.83
N LEU A 43 -3.67 -3.76 -3.69
CA LEU A 43 -4.55 -4.56 -2.84
C LEU A 43 -4.66 -6.01 -3.34
N VAL A 44 -4.89 -6.21 -4.65
CA VAL A 44 -4.98 -7.54 -5.27
C VAL A 44 -3.67 -8.29 -5.07
N CYS A 45 -2.52 -7.64 -5.32
CA CYS A 45 -1.23 -8.26 -5.08
C CYS A 45 -1.00 -8.57 -3.59
N HIS A 46 -1.46 -7.70 -2.69
CA HIS A 46 -1.37 -7.93 -1.27
C HIS A 46 -2.20 -9.14 -0.81
N GLN A 47 -3.39 -9.35 -1.38
CA GLN A 47 -4.24 -10.50 -1.07
C GLN A 47 -3.56 -11.84 -1.40
N THR A 48 -2.68 -11.89 -2.40
CA THR A 48 -1.94 -13.12 -2.71
C THR A 48 -0.95 -13.52 -1.61
N ILE A 49 -0.62 -12.60 -0.68
CA ILE A 49 0.19 -12.94 0.50
C ILE A 49 -0.60 -13.83 1.46
N HIS A 50 -1.89 -13.55 1.63
CA HIS A 50 -2.76 -14.31 2.52
C HIS A 50 -3.13 -15.66 1.91
N ALA A 51 -3.40 -15.70 0.60
CA ALA A 51 -3.64 -16.94 -0.12
C ALA A 51 -2.37 -17.80 -0.29
N GLY A 52 -1.17 -17.23 -0.08
CA GLY A 52 0.09 -17.87 -0.44
C GLY A 52 0.33 -17.98 -1.95
N ASP A 53 -0.59 -17.47 -2.75
CA ASP A 53 -0.55 -17.54 -4.21
C ASP A 53 0.54 -16.65 -4.80
N LYS A 54 1.19 -17.20 -5.83
CA LYS A 54 2.19 -16.51 -6.64
C LYS A 54 1.77 -16.65 -8.10
N PRO A 55 0.88 -15.77 -8.60
CA PRO A 55 0.24 -15.95 -9.90
C PRO A 55 1.21 -15.85 -11.07
N TYR A 56 2.35 -15.17 -10.88
CA TYR A 56 3.33 -14.97 -11.92
C TYR A 56 4.42 -16.04 -11.86
N LYS A 57 4.29 -17.10 -12.66
CA LYS A 57 5.26 -18.20 -12.74
C LYS A 57 6.26 -17.99 -13.89
N CYS A 58 7.54 -18.13 -13.61
CA CYS A 58 8.58 -18.22 -14.62
C CYS A 58 8.52 -19.58 -15.30
N LEU A 59 8.40 -19.60 -16.63
CA LEU A 59 8.34 -20.84 -17.42
C LEU A 59 9.71 -21.50 -17.60
N GLN A 60 10.83 -20.76 -17.49
CA GLN A 60 12.17 -21.32 -17.65
C GLN A 60 12.64 -22.10 -16.41
N CYS A 61 12.48 -21.55 -15.20
CA CYS A 61 12.96 -22.19 -13.96
C CYS A 61 11.84 -22.58 -12.99
N GLY A 62 10.58 -22.35 -13.33
CA GLY A 62 9.42 -22.68 -12.49
C GLY A 62 9.19 -21.75 -11.29
N LYS A 63 10.05 -20.74 -11.07
CA LYS A 63 9.94 -19.82 -9.93
C LYS A 63 8.72 -18.92 -10.04
N SER A 64 7.87 -18.90 -9.01
CA SER A 64 6.72 -18.01 -8.95
C SER A 64 6.98 -16.76 -8.10
N VAL A 65 6.44 -15.62 -8.52
CA VAL A 65 6.53 -14.30 -7.86
C VAL A 65 5.16 -13.63 -7.76
N ARG A 66 5.06 -12.60 -6.91
CA ARG A 66 3.79 -11.90 -6.63
C ARG A 66 3.47 -10.75 -7.59
N HIS A 67 4.49 -10.15 -8.22
CA HIS A 67 4.33 -8.99 -9.10
C HIS A 67 4.81 -9.30 -10.52
N SER A 68 4.08 -8.83 -11.53
CA SER A 68 4.46 -8.94 -12.94
C SER A 68 5.81 -8.28 -13.24
N SER A 69 6.05 -7.07 -12.71
CA SER A 69 7.33 -6.36 -12.85
C SER A 69 8.51 -7.15 -12.28
N SER A 70 8.28 -7.90 -11.20
CA SER A 70 9.30 -8.78 -10.62
C SER A 70 9.57 -10.00 -11.50
N LEU A 71 8.55 -10.54 -12.18
CA LEU A 71 8.73 -11.64 -13.14
C LEU A 71 9.53 -11.18 -14.34
N ILE A 72 9.20 -10.02 -14.90
CA ILE A 72 9.93 -9.43 -16.05
C ILE A 72 11.41 -9.25 -15.69
N ARG A 73 11.71 -8.57 -14.57
CA ARG A 73 13.10 -8.41 -14.12
C ARG A 73 13.80 -9.74 -13.85
N HIS A 74 13.07 -10.73 -13.34
CA HIS A 74 13.61 -12.07 -13.13
C HIS A 74 13.90 -12.80 -14.44
N GLN A 75 13.12 -12.59 -15.49
CA GLN A 75 13.37 -13.19 -16.80
C GLN A 75 14.59 -12.58 -17.49
N MET A 76 14.89 -11.31 -17.23
CA MET A 76 16.08 -10.63 -17.80
C MET A 76 17.42 -11.18 -17.30
N ILE A 77 17.43 -11.97 -16.22
CA ILE A 77 18.65 -12.53 -15.62
C ILE A 77 18.83 -14.02 -15.90
N HIS A 78 17.92 -14.64 -16.64
CA HIS A 78 18.16 -15.94 -17.26
C HIS A 78 19.03 -15.74 -18.50
#